data_AF-A0A7C2P1I8-F1
#
_entry.id   AF-A0A7C2P1I8-F1
#
_cell.length_a   1.000
_cell.length_b   1.000
_cell.length_c   1.000
_cell.angle_alpha   90.00
_cell.angle_beta   90.00
_cell.angle_gamma   90.00
#
_symmetry.space_group_name_H-M   'P 1'
#
loop_
_entity.id
_entity.type
_entity.pdbx_description
1 polymer ?
#
loop_
_entity_poly.entity_id
_entity_poly.type
_entity_poly.pdbx_seq_one_letter_code
_entity_poly.pdbx_strand_id
1 'polypeptide(L)'
;MKTLESYCTQIIDAAIESVKPSVLIPKSVRIEKGKLFIADSVFDLTAINNIYIIGAGKASGFMAYEIEKILGSKITQGVVSVYDSSNIKLDTIKLIEAGHPLPDDKSLTAGKEIFELASSADQNDLVITLLSGGGSALMELLPQGILLDDYRELTNLLLQSGADINEINIVRKAISKIKGGKLAEAISPAKSITLIISDVVGDNLESIASGPTFIKGKINQDVKSVFNKYDLFDKIPHSITNYFSEIYDDSQQSHLQIENQNIFIIGNNLTALNAAKKKAEQLGFDSKIVN
;
A
#
# COMPACT_ATOMS: atom_id res chain seq x y z
N MET A 1 9.03 -20.69 39.02
CA MET A 1 7.95 -19.67 38.99
C MET A 1 8.17 -18.86 37.72
N LYS A 2 7.21 -18.75 36.80
CA LYS A 2 7.39 -17.89 35.60
C LYS A 2 7.44 -16.44 36.07
N THR A 3 8.39 -15.66 35.56
CA THR A 3 8.51 -14.22 35.88
C THR A 3 7.44 -13.41 35.16
N LEU A 4 7.09 -12.23 35.67
CA LEU A 4 6.21 -11.29 34.97
C LEU A 4 6.72 -10.98 33.57
N GLU A 5 8.04 -10.79 33.44
CA GLU A 5 8.73 -10.62 32.17
C GLU A 5 8.43 -11.76 31.19
N SER A 6 8.53 -13.02 31.62
CA SER A 6 8.21 -14.18 30.78
C SER A 6 6.77 -14.19 30.28
N TYR A 7 5.80 -13.72 31.08
CA TYR A 7 4.42 -13.58 30.64
C TYR A 7 4.28 -12.46 29.60
N CYS A 8 4.89 -11.29 29.84
CA CYS A 8 4.86 -10.17 28.91
C CYS A 8 5.48 -10.53 27.56
N THR A 9 6.65 -11.19 27.54
CA THR A 9 7.29 -11.65 26.30
C THR A 9 6.38 -12.59 25.52
N GLN A 10 5.77 -13.58 26.16
CA GLN A 10 4.84 -14.51 25.49
C GLN A 10 3.62 -13.78 24.88
N ILE A 11 3.11 -12.75 25.55
CA ILE A 11 1.98 -11.93 25.07
C ILE A 11 2.40 -11.10 23.85
N ILE A 12 3.57 -10.45 23.92
CA ILE A 12 4.14 -9.67 22.82
C ILE A 12 4.44 -10.57 21.61
N ASP A 13 5.06 -11.72 21.83
CA ASP A 13 5.38 -12.69 20.78
C ASP A 13 4.10 -13.17 20.08
N ALA A 14 3.05 -13.47 20.83
CA ALA A 14 1.76 -13.84 20.25
C ALA A 14 1.15 -12.71 19.41
N ALA A 15 1.28 -11.45 19.85
CA ALA A 15 0.83 -10.29 19.10
C ALA A 15 1.58 -10.16 17.77
N ILE A 16 2.92 -10.18 17.80
CA ILE A 16 3.79 -10.06 16.63
C ILE A 16 3.57 -11.23 15.67
N GLU A 17 3.54 -12.47 16.18
CA GLU A 17 3.34 -13.67 15.36
C GLU A 17 2.01 -13.61 14.60
N SER A 18 0.94 -13.13 15.25
CA SER A 18 -0.40 -13.08 14.65
C SER A 18 -0.51 -12.17 13.42
N VAL A 19 0.41 -11.22 13.26
CA VAL A 19 0.43 -10.26 12.15
C VAL A 19 1.57 -10.50 11.16
N LYS A 20 2.31 -11.61 11.29
CA LYS A 20 3.31 -11.98 10.29
C LYS A 20 2.62 -12.36 8.97
N PRO A 21 3.19 -11.99 7.81
CA PRO A 21 2.68 -12.42 6.51
C PRO A 21 2.54 -13.94 6.38
N SER A 22 3.45 -14.72 6.98
CA SER A 22 3.40 -16.19 7.06
C SER A 22 2.17 -16.75 7.78
N VAL A 23 1.51 -15.96 8.61
CA VAL A 23 0.25 -16.32 9.28
C VAL A 23 -0.94 -15.73 8.54
N LEU A 24 -0.87 -14.44 8.18
CA LEU A 24 -1.99 -13.71 7.61
C LEU A 24 -2.34 -14.16 6.19
N ILE A 25 -1.35 -14.39 5.33
CA ILE A 25 -1.59 -14.75 3.93
C ILE A 25 -2.23 -16.14 3.83
N PRO A 26 -1.69 -17.23 4.41
CA PRO A 26 -2.33 -18.55 4.32
C PRO A 26 -3.69 -18.63 5.02
N LYS A 27 -3.92 -17.80 6.04
CA LYS A 27 -5.23 -17.69 6.70
C LYS A 27 -6.27 -17.00 5.81
N SER A 28 -5.84 -16.02 5.02
CA SER A 28 -6.74 -15.16 4.25
C SER A 28 -6.90 -15.61 2.81
N VAL A 29 -5.89 -16.25 2.23
CA VAL A 29 -5.79 -16.60 0.82
C VAL A 29 -5.61 -18.11 0.68
N ARG A 30 -6.47 -18.75 -0.10
CA ARG A 30 -6.34 -20.16 -0.47
C ARG A 30 -6.77 -20.39 -1.91
N ILE A 31 -6.19 -21.40 -2.54
CA ILE A 31 -6.57 -21.83 -3.89
C ILE A 31 -7.12 -23.25 -3.85
N GLU A 32 -8.26 -23.48 -4.48
CA GLU A 32 -8.86 -24.82 -4.59
C GLU A 32 -9.62 -24.95 -5.92
N LYS A 33 -9.34 -26.00 -6.70
CA LYS A 33 -10.06 -26.34 -7.94
C LYS A 33 -10.24 -25.15 -8.91
N GLY A 34 -9.17 -24.37 -9.12
CA GLY A 34 -9.18 -23.22 -10.03
C GLY A 34 -9.86 -21.96 -9.46
N LYS A 35 -10.24 -21.94 -8.18
CA LYS A 35 -10.82 -20.78 -7.51
C LYS A 35 -9.86 -20.21 -6.47
N LEU A 36 -9.74 -18.90 -6.43
CA LEU A 36 -9.03 -18.15 -5.40
C LEU A 36 -10.03 -17.67 -4.36
N PHE A 37 -9.82 -18.04 -3.11
CA PHE A 37 -10.64 -17.59 -1.99
C PHE A 37 -9.84 -16.57 -1.21
N ILE A 38 -10.44 -15.41 -0.95
CA ILE A 38 -9.85 -14.34 -0.14
C ILE A 38 -10.89 -13.87 0.87
N ALA A 39 -10.62 -14.10 2.16
CA ALA A 39 -11.63 -13.94 3.22
C ALA A 39 -12.94 -14.67 2.83
N ASP A 40 -14.05 -13.93 2.73
CA ASP A 40 -15.37 -14.46 2.36
C ASP A 40 -15.66 -14.39 0.84
N SER A 41 -14.72 -13.88 0.04
CA SER A 41 -14.87 -13.71 -1.40
C SER A 41 -14.24 -14.86 -2.19
N VAL A 42 -14.84 -15.15 -3.36
CA VAL A 42 -14.38 -16.22 -4.26
C VAL A 42 -14.21 -15.66 -5.66
N PHE A 43 -13.03 -15.87 -6.25
CA PHE A 43 -12.68 -15.45 -7.59
C PHE A 43 -12.40 -16.67 -8.45
N ASP A 44 -13.08 -16.77 -9.59
CA ASP A 44 -12.82 -17.82 -10.56
C ASP A 44 -11.57 -17.49 -11.37
N LEU A 45 -10.54 -18.34 -11.28
CA LEU A 45 -9.31 -18.18 -12.04
C LEU A 45 -9.35 -18.91 -13.38
N THR A 46 -10.38 -19.70 -13.70
CA THR A 46 -10.41 -20.43 -14.98
C THR A 46 -10.60 -19.50 -16.17
N ALA A 47 -11.15 -18.31 -15.94
CA ALA A 47 -11.33 -17.27 -16.95
C ALA A 47 -10.22 -16.19 -16.90
N ILE A 48 -9.17 -16.40 -16.09
CA ILE A 48 -8.06 -15.46 -15.95
C ILE A 48 -6.88 -15.93 -16.80
N ASN A 49 -6.39 -15.05 -17.67
CA ASN A 49 -5.26 -15.33 -18.55
C ASN A 49 -3.93 -15.15 -17.81
N ASN A 50 -3.72 -13.98 -17.21
CA ASN A 50 -2.52 -13.66 -16.46
C ASN A 50 -2.82 -13.23 -15.03
N ILE A 51 -1.91 -13.58 -14.12
CA ILE A 51 -1.92 -13.09 -12.74
C ILE A 51 -0.66 -12.28 -12.50
N TYR A 52 -0.83 -10.99 -12.22
CA TYR A 52 0.25 -10.07 -11.90
C TYR A 52 0.27 -9.74 -10.42
N ILE A 53 1.46 -9.77 -9.81
CA ILE A 53 1.66 -9.38 -8.42
C ILE A 53 2.40 -8.05 -8.38
N ILE A 54 1.76 -7.03 -7.80
CA ILE A 54 2.40 -5.74 -7.55
C ILE A 54 2.35 -5.41 -6.07
N GLY A 55 3.17 -4.48 -5.59
CA GLY A 55 3.07 -4.08 -4.19
C GLY A 55 4.20 -3.21 -3.68
N ALA A 56 3.99 -2.66 -2.49
CA ALA A 56 4.99 -1.86 -1.81
C ALA A 56 4.77 -1.87 -0.30
N GLY A 57 5.86 -1.99 0.47
CA GLY A 57 5.81 -1.93 1.92
C GLY A 57 6.87 -2.80 2.61
N LYS A 58 7.09 -2.54 3.90
CA LYS A 58 8.09 -3.26 4.71
C LYS A 58 7.82 -4.77 4.82
N ALA A 59 6.55 -5.18 4.81
CA ALA A 59 6.14 -6.58 4.86
C ALA A 59 5.79 -7.16 3.48
N SER A 60 5.74 -6.33 2.43
CA SER A 60 5.19 -6.74 1.13
C SER A 60 6.05 -7.79 0.43
N GLY A 61 7.35 -7.84 0.66
CA GLY A 61 8.21 -8.94 0.16
C GLY A 61 7.84 -10.29 0.78
N PHE A 62 7.60 -10.33 2.10
CA PHE A 62 7.16 -11.56 2.77
C PHE A 62 5.72 -11.92 2.40
N MET A 63 4.85 -10.92 2.14
CA MET A 63 3.53 -11.17 1.57
C MET A 63 3.65 -11.82 0.18
N ALA A 64 4.53 -11.28 -0.68
CA ALA A 64 4.78 -11.82 -2.01
C ALA A 64 5.30 -13.26 -1.95
N TYR A 65 6.20 -13.54 -1.00
CA TYR A 65 6.72 -14.90 -0.75
C TYR A 65 5.61 -15.91 -0.45
N GLU A 66 4.68 -15.57 0.44
CA GLU A 66 3.56 -16.46 0.76
C GLU A 66 2.54 -16.57 -0.38
N ILE A 67 2.33 -15.49 -1.15
CA ILE A 67 1.49 -15.52 -2.35
C ILE A 67 2.10 -16.41 -3.43
N GLU A 68 3.41 -16.34 -3.66
CA GLU A 68 4.11 -17.18 -4.64
C GLU A 68 4.08 -18.66 -4.24
N LYS A 69 4.15 -18.98 -2.94
CA LYS A 69 3.92 -20.35 -2.45
C LYS A 69 2.51 -20.87 -2.72
N ILE A 70 1.49 -20.01 -2.67
CA ILE A 70 0.08 -20.40 -2.87
C ILE A 70 -0.25 -20.52 -4.36
N LEU A 71 0.14 -19.54 -5.17
CA LEU A 71 -0.21 -19.47 -6.59
C LEU A 71 0.79 -20.19 -7.50
N GLY A 72 2.05 -20.29 -7.07
CA GLY A 72 3.14 -20.94 -7.81
C GLY A 72 3.24 -20.43 -9.24
N SER A 73 3.32 -21.37 -10.18
CA SER A 73 3.45 -21.10 -11.62
C SER A 73 2.23 -20.43 -12.27
N LYS A 74 1.17 -20.10 -11.50
CA LYS A 74 0.04 -19.31 -12.01
C LYS A 74 0.36 -17.82 -12.06
N ILE A 75 1.38 -17.37 -11.33
CA ILE A 75 1.85 -15.98 -11.42
C ILE A 75 2.57 -15.84 -12.75
N THR A 76 2.14 -14.87 -13.54
CA THR A 76 2.77 -14.54 -14.83
C THR A 76 4.01 -13.69 -14.60
N GLN A 77 3.89 -12.66 -13.77
CA GLN A 77 4.96 -11.71 -13.46
C GLN A 77 4.65 -10.97 -12.17
N GLY A 78 5.67 -10.47 -11.47
CA GLY A 78 5.42 -9.51 -10.39
C GLY A 78 6.57 -8.56 -10.13
N VAL A 79 6.25 -7.42 -9.53
CA VAL A 79 7.20 -6.40 -9.06
C VAL A 79 6.74 -5.87 -7.71
N VAL A 80 7.55 -6.05 -6.67
CA VAL A 80 7.24 -5.59 -5.32
C VAL A 80 8.38 -4.76 -4.76
N SER A 81 8.05 -3.54 -4.31
CA SER A 81 9.01 -2.65 -3.65
C SER A 81 9.10 -2.92 -2.16
N VAL A 82 10.31 -3.05 -1.63
CA VAL A 82 10.58 -3.39 -0.23
C VAL A 82 11.68 -2.52 0.35
N TYR A 83 11.71 -2.42 1.67
CA TYR A 83 12.81 -1.74 2.36
C TYR A 83 14.07 -2.62 2.46
N ASP A 84 13.88 -3.93 2.64
CA ASP A 84 14.94 -4.93 2.77
C ASP A 84 14.43 -6.25 2.19
N SER A 85 15.24 -6.89 1.34
CA SER A 85 14.95 -8.18 0.70
C SER A 85 15.93 -9.29 1.08
N SER A 86 16.88 -9.03 1.98
CA SER A 86 18.01 -9.92 2.32
C SER A 86 17.64 -11.37 2.64
N ASN A 87 16.45 -11.59 3.20
CA ASN A 87 15.97 -12.91 3.61
C ASN A 87 14.79 -13.43 2.77
N ILE A 88 14.60 -12.87 1.57
CA ILE A 88 13.45 -13.16 0.72
C ILE A 88 13.95 -13.63 -0.64
N LYS A 89 13.58 -14.87 -0.99
CA LYS A 89 13.86 -15.43 -2.31
C LYS A 89 12.54 -15.74 -3.01
N LEU A 90 12.38 -15.16 -4.19
CA LEU A 90 11.23 -15.32 -5.08
C LEU A 90 11.74 -15.77 -6.45
N ASP A 91 10.96 -16.59 -7.12
CA ASP A 91 11.30 -17.15 -8.42
C ASP A 91 10.71 -16.30 -9.57
N THR A 92 9.50 -15.79 -9.40
CA THR A 92 8.75 -15.07 -10.45
C THR A 92 8.57 -13.58 -10.14
N ILE A 93 8.41 -13.24 -8.86
CA ILE A 93 8.20 -11.85 -8.44
C ILE A 93 9.56 -11.16 -8.22
N LYS A 94 9.80 -10.08 -8.95
CA LYS A 94 10.97 -9.22 -8.77
C LYS A 94 10.81 -8.35 -7.52
N LEU A 95 11.85 -8.30 -6.69
CA LEU A 95 11.95 -7.35 -5.58
C LEU A 95 12.83 -6.16 -5.96
N ILE A 96 12.39 -4.96 -5.56
CA ILE A 96 13.19 -3.73 -5.69
C ILE A 96 13.35 -3.15 -4.29
N GLU A 97 14.59 -3.06 -3.82
CA GLU A 97 14.91 -2.40 -2.55
C GLU A 97 14.93 -0.88 -2.76
N ALA A 98 14.16 -0.16 -1.95
CA ALA A 98 13.94 1.28 -2.07
C ALA A 98 13.98 2.01 -0.73
N GLY A 99 14.09 3.34 -0.80
CA GLY A 99 14.24 4.22 0.34
C GLY A 99 12.99 4.34 1.23
N HIS A 100 13.21 4.35 2.54
CA HIS A 100 12.23 4.69 3.56
C HIS A 100 12.96 5.35 4.75
N PRO A 101 12.44 6.44 5.37
CA PRO A 101 11.08 6.97 5.27
C PRO A 101 10.82 7.96 4.12
N LEU A 102 11.86 8.38 3.40
CA LEU A 102 11.74 9.24 2.22
C LEU A 102 12.02 8.42 0.94
N PRO A 103 11.32 8.71 -0.17
CA PRO A 103 11.60 8.04 -1.43
C PRO A 103 13.00 8.40 -1.96
N ASP A 104 13.59 7.44 -2.66
CA ASP A 104 14.85 7.59 -3.40
C ASP A 104 14.66 7.23 -4.88
N ASP A 105 15.75 7.18 -5.65
CA ASP A 105 15.70 6.81 -7.08
C ASP A 105 15.17 5.38 -7.30
N LYS A 106 15.38 4.49 -6.31
CA LYS A 106 14.83 3.13 -6.35
C LYS A 106 13.33 3.13 -6.10
N SER A 107 12.81 4.03 -5.28
CA SER A 107 11.35 4.25 -5.15
C SER A 107 10.71 4.68 -6.47
N LEU A 108 11.40 5.55 -7.23
CA LEU A 108 10.94 5.97 -8.57
C LEU A 108 11.01 4.83 -9.59
N THR A 109 12.10 4.06 -9.55
CA THR A 109 12.26 2.86 -10.40
C THR A 109 11.14 1.85 -10.11
N ALA A 110 10.88 1.58 -8.83
CA ALA A 110 9.84 0.65 -8.43
C ALA A 110 8.45 1.14 -8.80
N GLY A 111 8.14 2.43 -8.57
CA GLY A 111 6.87 3.00 -9.00
C GLY A 111 6.67 2.90 -10.50
N LYS A 112 7.69 3.23 -11.30
CA LYS A 112 7.62 3.08 -12.76
C LYS A 112 7.32 1.64 -13.18
N GLU A 113 8.09 0.66 -12.71
CA GLU A 113 7.90 -0.75 -13.09
C GLU A 113 6.55 -1.31 -12.64
N ILE A 114 6.09 -0.92 -11.44
CA ILE A 114 4.76 -1.31 -10.92
C ILE A 114 3.66 -0.71 -11.78
N PHE A 115 3.76 0.56 -12.14
CA PHE A 115 2.76 1.24 -12.95
C PHE A 115 2.71 0.69 -14.38
N GLU A 116 3.87 0.40 -14.98
CA GLU A 116 3.97 -0.23 -16.30
C GLU A 116 3.33 -1.63 -16.30
N LEU A 117 3.61 -2.47 -15.29
CA LEU A 117 3.00 -3.78 -15.16
C LEU A 117 1.49 -3.68 -14.96
N ALA A 118 1.03 -2.78 -14.08
CA ALA A 118 -0.40 -2.53 -13.87
C ALA A 118 -1.11 -2.11 -15.17
N SER A 119 -0.50 -1.17 -15.91
CA SER A 119 -1.06 -0.64 -17.17
C SER A 119 -1.06 -1.63 -18.33
N SER A 120 -0.32 -2.74 -18.21
CA SER A 120 -0.28 -3.80 -19.22
C SER A 120 -1.40 -4.83 -19.08
N ALA A 121 -2.11 -4.84 -17.95
CA ALA A 121 -3.16 -5.81 -17.66
C ALA A 121 -4.44 -5.51 -18.44
N ASP A 122 -5.09 -6.54 -18.97
CA ASP A 122 -6.37 -6.42 -19.67
C ASP A 122 -7.55 -6.97 -18.85
N GLN A 123 -8.77 -6.83 -19.38
CA GLN A 123 -10.02 -7.26 -18.74
C GLN A 123 -10.10 -8.74 -18.35
N ASN A 124 -9.25 -9.60 -18.93
CA ASN A 124 -9.15 -11.02 -18.64
C ASN A 124 -8.02 -11.35 -17.65
N ASP A 125 -7.31 -10.34 -17.14
CA ASP A 125 -6.22 -10.51 -16.19
C ASP A 125 -6.67 -10.22 -14.75
N LEU A 126 -5.83 -10.66 -13.81
CA LEU A 126 -5.95 -10.37 -12.40
C LEU A 126 -4.67 -9.69 -11.90
N VAL A 127 -4.83 -8.53 -11.27
CA VAL A 127 -3.75 -7.85 -10.55
C VAL A 127 -3.99 -7.95 -9.05
N ILE A 128 -3.03 -8.55 -8.33
CA ILE A 128 -3.02 -8.62 -6.87
C ILE A 128 -1.99 -7.63 -6.33
N THR A 129 -2.46 -6.61 -5.62
CA THR A 129 -1.66 -5.56 -4.99
C THR A 129 -1.40 -5.88 -3.52
N LEU A 130 -0.14 -5.91 -3.11
CA LEU A 130 0.30 -6.21 -1.74
C LEU A 130 0.82 -4.95 -1.05
N LEU A 131 0.04 -4.41 -0.10
CA LEU A 131 0.39 -3.18 0.61
C LEU A 131 0.68 -3.45 2.08
N SER A 132 1.73 -2.79 2.58
CA SER A 132 2.01 -2.72 4.01
C SER A 132 2.63 -1.37 4.37
N GLY A 133 2.88 -1.17 5.66
CA GLY A 133 3.49 0.05 6.19
C GLY A 133 4.75 0.49 5.43
N GLY A 134 4.86 1.78 5.16
CA GLY A 134 5.97 2.38 4.40
C GLY A 134 5.77 2.46 2.87
N GLY A 135 4.68 1.92 2.32
CA GLY A 135 4.41 1.90 0.89
C GLY A 135 4.47 3.27 0.20
N SER A 136 4.09 4.37 0.87
CA SER A 136 4.12 5.73 0.29
C SER A 136 5.53 6.19 -0.11
N ALA A 137 6.57 5.74 0.59
CA ALA A 137 7.96 6.06 0.31
C ALA A 137 8.60 5.04 -0.63
N LEU A 138 8.26 3.76 -0.48
CA LEU A 138 8.85 2.68 -1.27
C LEU A 138 8.37 2.64 -2.72
N MET A 139 7.23 3.26 -3.03
CA MET A 139 6.68 3.33 -4.38
C MET A 139 6.21 4.75 -4.70
N GLU A 140 6.90 5.40 -5.63
CA GLU A 140 6.53 6.72 -6.12
C GLU A 140 6.71 6.80 -7.63
N LEU A 141 5.82 7.55 -8.29
CA LEU A 141 5.96 7.87 -9.70
C LEU A 141 5.62 9.34 -9.88
N LEU A 142 6.62 10.12 -10.27
CA LEU A 142 6.47 11.56 -10.45
C LEU A 142 6.08 11.89 -11.91
N PRO A 143 5.33 12.97 -12.12
CA PRO A 143 5.11 13.56 -13.43
C PRO A 143 6.42 13.93 -14.12
N GLN A 144 6.38 13.98 -15.45
CA GLN A 144 7.51 14.46 -16.21
C GLN A 144 7.82 15.90 -15.81
N GLY A 145 9.09 16.22 -15.60
CA GLY A 145 9.54 17.57 -15.23
C GLY A 145 9.62 17.84 -13.72
N ILE A 146 9.09 16.95 -12.86
CA ILE A 146 9.29 17.05 -11.41
C ILE A 146 10.47 16.18 -10.99
N LEU A 147 11.48 16.81 -10.38
CA LEU A 147 12.64 16.11 -9.85
C LEU A 147 12.34 15.50 -8.47
N LEU A 148 13.06 14.43 -8.14
CA LEU A 148 12.93 13.79 -6.83
C LEU A 148 13.28 14.74 -5.68
N ASP A 149 14.33 15.54 -5.85
CA ASP A 149 14.78 16.49 -4.84
C ASP A 149 13.73 17.57 -4.59
N ASP A 150 13.08 18.09 -5.65
CA ASP A 150 11.97 19.03 -5.52
C ASP A 150 10.79 18.42 -4.74
N TYR A 151 10.45 17.16 -5.02
CA TYR A 151 9.41 16.45 -4.28
C TYR A 151 9.77 16.24 -2.80
N ARG A 152 11.04 15.95 -2.51
CA ARG A 152 11.54 15.80 -1.14
C ARG A 152 11.56 17.14 -0.40
N GLU A 153 11.96 18.20 -1.07
CA GLU A 153 11.94 19.57 -0.54
C GLU A 153 10.52 20.00 -0.18
N LEU A 154 9.56 19.82 -1.09
CA LEU A 154 8.14 20.07 -0.81
C LEU A 154 7.63 19.28 0.40
N THR A 155 7.96 17.99 0.46
CA THR A 155 7.56 17.14 1.59
C THR A 155 8.13 17.67 2.90
N ASN A 156 9.39 18.10 2.89
CA ASN A 156 10.05 18.68 4.06
C ASN A 156 9.41 20.04 4.46
N LEU A 157 9.09 20.90 3.50
CA LEU A 157 8.40 22.17 3.76
C LEU A 157 7.05 21.96 4.45
N LEU A 158 6.24 21.01 3.98
CA LEU A 158 4.95 20.66 4.61
C LEU A 158 5.13 20.13 6.04
N LEU A 159 6.14 19.27 6.27
CA LEU A 159 6.43 18.76 7.61
C LEU A 159 6.87 19.90 8.56
N GLN A 160 7.75 20.79 8.08
CA GLN A 160 8.25 21.92 8.87
C GLN A 160 7.17 22.98 9.14
N SER A 161 6.17 23.11 8.27
CA SER A 161 5.05 24.03 8.48
C SER A 161 4.02 23.53 9.49
N GLY A 162 4.13 22.27 9.95
CA GLY A 162 3.16 21.65 10.83
C GLY A 162 1.87 21.22 10.10
N ALA A 163 1.96 20.90 8.81
CA ALA A 163 0.86 20.26 8.09
C ALA A 163 0.52 18.91 8.71
N ASP A 164 -0.77 18.62 8.85
CA ASP A 164 -1.18 17.30 9.34
C ASP A 164 -1.02 16.23 8.25
N ILE A 165 -1.11 14.96 8.65
CA ILE A 165 -0.90 13.83 7.72
C ILE A 165 -1.92 13.80 6.57
N ASN A 166 -3.14 14.29 6.78
CA ASN A 166 -4.16 14.34 5.73
C ASN A 166 -3.80 15.43 4.71
N GLU A 167 -3.35 16.59 5.17
CA GLU A 167 -2.91 17.71 4.33
C GLU A 167 -1.66 17.36 3.52
N ILE A 168 -0.68 16.69 4.13
CA ILE A 168 0.49 16.16 3.43
C ILE A 168 0.04 15.16 2.35
N ASN A 169 -0.88 14.25 2.68
CA ASN A 169 -1.39 13.27 1.73
C ASN A 169 -2.17 13.89 0.57
N ILE A 170 -2.90 14.99 0.80
CA ILE A 170 -3.57 15.76 -0.27
C ILE A 170 -2.54 16.17 -1.33
N VAL A 171 -1.44 16.81 -0.90
CA VAL A 171 -0.41 17.29 -1.82
C VAL A 171 0.31 16.12 -2.50
N ARG A 172 0.69 15.08 -1.74
CA ARG A 172 1.38 13.90 -2.30
C ARG A 172 0.55 13.15 -3.34
N LYS A 173 -0.77 13.01 -3.12
CA LYS A 173 -1.69 12.37 -4.09
C LYS A 173 -1.84 13.21 -5.35
N ALA A 174 -1.89 14.52 -5.21
CA ALA A 174 -2.04 15.41 -6.36
C ALA A 174 -0.85 15.34 -7.30
N ILE A 175 0.38 15.29 -6.76
CA ILE A 175 1.62 15.21 -7.55
C ILE A 175 1.87 13.81 -8.09
N SER A 176 1.65 12.76 -7.29
CA SER A 176 1.99 11.39 -7.68
C SER A 176 1.13 10.87 -8.84
N LYS A 177 1.70 10.05 -9.73
CA LYS A 177 0.98 9.30 -10.77
C LYS A 177 0.45 7.94 -10.31
N ILE A 178 0.73 7.53 -9.07
CA ILE A 178 0.35 6.21 -8.53
C ILE A 178 -0.61 6.31 -7.34
N LYS A 179 -0.49 7.37 -6.52
CA LYS A 179 -1.28 7.54 -5.31
C LYS A 179 -2.70 8.02 -5.61
N GLY A 180 -3.58 7.94 -4.61
CA GLY A 180 -4.94 8.49 -4.70
C GLY A 180 -5.82 7.83 -5.76
N GLY A 181 -5.74 6.51 -5.89
CA GLY A 181 -6.55 5.73 -6.82
C GLY A 181 -5.95 5.57 -8.22
N LYS A 182 -4.90 6.33 -8.57
CA LYS A 182 -4.30 6.31 -9.91
C LYS A 182 -3.68 4.96 -10.29
N LEU A 183 -3.22 4.15 -9.32
CA LEU A 183 -2.80 2.78 -9.59
C LEU A 183 -3.99 1.86 -9.87
N ALA A 184 -5.13 2.06 -9.19
CA ALA A 184 -6.35 1.33 -9.54
C ALA A 184 -6.86 1.71 -10.94
N GLU A 185 -6.77 2.99 -11.32
CA GLU A 185 -7.07 3.43 -12.69
C GLU A 185 -6.17 2.74 -13.71
N ALA A 186 -4.86 2.64 -13.43
CA ALA A 186 -3.92 1.92 -14.29
C ALA A 186 -4.22 0.41 -14.41
N ILE A 187 -4.78 -0.22 -13.38
CA ILE A 187 -5.19 -1.63 -13.42
C ILE A 187 -6.46 -1.83 -14.27
N SER A 188 -7.33 -0.82 -14.35
CA SER A 188 -8.58 -0.92 -15.10
C SER A 188 -8.31 -1.16 -16.60
N PRO A 189 -8.99 -2.12 -17.26
CA PRO A 189 -10.21 -2.81 -16.83
C PRO A 189 -10.00 -4.17 -16.12
N ALA A 190 -8.76 -4.57 -15.84
CA ALA A 190 -8.45 -5.86 -15.21
C ALA A 190 -9.10 -6.00 -13.82
N LYS A 191 -9.24 -7.24 -13.35
CA LYS A 191 -9.69 -7.47 -11.96
C LYS A 191 -8.61 -7.03 -10.99
N SER A 192 -8.99 -6.27 -9.98
CA SER A 192 -8.09 -5.76 -8.95
C SER A 192 -8.42 -6.36 -7.58
N ILE A 193 -7.41 -6.93 -6.93
CA ILE A 193 -7.45 -7.41 -5.56
C ILE A 193 -6.32 -6.72 -4.80
N THR A 194 -6.63 -6.00 -3.72
CA THR A 194 -5.61 -5.42 -2.83
C THR A 194 -5.64 -6.14 -1.48
N LEU A 195 -4.50 -6.65 -1.04
CA LEU A 195 -4.28 -7.22 0.29
C LEU A 195 -3.43 -6.25 1.12
N ILE A 196 -3.91 -5.93 2.32
CA ILE A 196 -3.32 -4.88 3.17
C ILE A 196 -2.96 -5.43 4.55
N ILE A 197 -1.73 -5.18 4.98
CA ILE A 197 -1.33 -5.20 6.40
C ILE A 197 -1.18 -3.74 6.85
N SER A 198 -2.16 -3.24 7.59
CA SER A 198 -2.27 -1.83 7.96
C SER A 198 -1.51 -1.50 9.24
N ASP A 199 -0.66 -0.47 9.18
CA ASP A 199 -0.07 0.22 10.33
C ASP A 199 -0.75 1.57 10.64
N VAL A 200 -1.85 1.88 9.93
CA VAL A 200 -2.63 3.12 10.09
C VAL A 200 -3.74 2.90 11.12
N VAL A 201 -3.77 3.75 12.14
CA VAL A 201 -4.83 3.74 13.15
C VAL A 201 -6.20 3.98 12.48
N GLY A 202 -7.15 3.08 12.74
CA GLY A 202 -8.49 3.13 12.14
C GLY A 202 -8.56 2.64 10.69
N ASP A 203 -7.45 2.11 10.14
CA ASP A 203 -7.38 1.48 8.82
C ASP A 203 -7.96 2.32 7.67
N ASN A 204 -7.72 3.64 7.71
CA ASN A 204 -8.17 4.52 6.63
C ASN A 204 -7.44 4.19 5.31
N LEU A 205 -8.16 3.54 4.39
CA LEU A 205 -7.66 3.13 3.06
C LEU A 205 -7.10 4.29 2.24
N GLU A 206 -7.61 5.51 2.45
CA GLU A 206 -7.13 6.70 1.75
C GLU A 206 -5.71 7.10 2.19
N SER A 207 -5.31 6.70 3.40
CA SER A 207 -4.02 7.04 4.01
C SER A 207 -2.99 5.93 3.85
N ILE A 208 -3.42 4.67 3.84
CA ILE A 208 -2.53 3.50 3.70
C ILE A 208 -1.82 3.56 2.35
N ALA A 209 -0.50 3.69 2.37
CA ALA A 209 0.33 3.93 1.19
C ALA A 209 -0.14 5.12 0.32
N SER A 210 -0.87 6.07 0.91
CA SER A 210 -1.57 7.17 0.23
C SER A 210 -2.65 6.71 -0.78
N GLY A 211 -3.27 5.57 -0.50
CA GLY A 211 -4.45 5.04 -1.20
C GLY A 211 -4.25 4.77 -2.69
N PRO A 212 -3.19 4.07 -3.15
CA PRO A 212 -2.89 3.94 -4.57
C PRO A 212 -3.97 3.17 -5.32
N THR A 213 -4.58 2.18 -4.66
CA THR A 213 -5.66 1.37 -5.21
C THR A 213 -7.03 1.70 -4.61
N PHE A 214 -7.17 2.81 -3.88
CA PHE A 214 -8.46 3.22 -3.31
C PHE A 214 -8.98 4.46 -4.03
N ILE A 215 -10.12 4.32 -4.72
CA ILE A 215 -10.76 5.43 -5.43
C ILE A 215 -11.89 5.98 -4.56
N LYS A 216 -11.83 7.29 -4.30
CA LYS A 216 -12.91 8.01 -3.61
C LYS A 216 -13.71 8.82 -4.62
N GLY A 217 -15.03 8.68 -4.59
CA GLY A 217 -15.93 9.55 -5.36
C GLY A 217 -15.78 11.00 -4.89
N LYS A 218 -15.22 11.86 -5.76
CA LYS A 218 -14.80 13.27 -5.58
C LYS A 218 -13.49 13.50 -4.82
N ILE A 219 -12.44 13.81 -5.59
CA ILE A 219 -11.23 14.48 -5.11
C ILE A 219 -11.50 15.99 -5.08
N ASN A 220 -12.22 16.48 -4.07
CA ASN A 220 -12.13 17.90 -3.71
C ASN A 220 -10.96 18.07 -2.74
N GLN A 221 -9.76 17.78 -3.21
CA GLN A 221 -8.53 18.00 -2.45
C GLN A 221 -7.87 19.24 -3.03
N ASP A 222 -8.20 20.39 -2.46
CA ASP A 222 -7.65 21.65 -2.92
C ASP A 222 -6.22 21.80 -2.37
N VAL A 223 -5.25 21.41 -3.18
CA VAL A 223 -3.83 21.64 -2.90
C VAL A 223 -3.54 23.12 -2.62
N LYS A 224 -4.24 24.05 -3.30
CA LYS A 224 -4.08 25.48 -3.06
C LYS A 224 -4.48 25.86 -1.64
N SER A 225 -5.53 25.25 -1.08
CA SER A 225 -5.93 25.50 0.31
C SER A 225 -4.83 25.12 1.31
N VAL A 226 -4.12 24.01 1.08
CA VAL A 226 -2.99 23.58 1.91
C VAL A 226 -1.83 24.56 1.77
N PHE A 227 -1.46 24.92 0.54
CA PHE A 227 -0.35 25.86 0.31
C PHE A 227 -0.65 27.28 0.85
N ASN A 228 -1.89 27.74 0.77
CA ASN A 228 -2.33 29.01 1.37
C ASN A 228 -2.29 28.97 2.90
N LYS A 229 -2.78 27.88 3.51
CA LYS A 229 -2.83 27.73 4.98
C LYS A 229 -1.44 27.87 5.62
N TYR A 230 -0.40 27.46 4.91
CA TYR A 230 0.98 27.39 5.40
C TYR A 230 1.94 28.40 4.75
N ASP A 231 1.42 29.36 3.96
CA ASP A 231 2.21 30.36 3.22
C ASP A 231 3.40 29.74 2.46
N LEU A 232 3.10 28.71 1.65
CA LEU A 232 4.11 27.90 0.96
C LEU A 232 4.31 28.26 -0.52
N PHE A 233 3.42 29.02 -1.15
CA PHE A 233 3.48 29.30 -2.59
C PHE A 233 4.82 29.88 -3.07
N ASP A 234 5.43 30.77 -2.30
CA ASP A 234 6.71 31.39 -2.64
C ASP A 234 7.94 30.52 -2.26
N LYS A 235 7.71 29.39 -1.58
CA LYS A 235 8.76 28.49 -1.07
C LYS A 235 8.83 27.17 -1.83
N ILE A 236 7.77 26.77 -2.52
CA ILE A 236 7.74 25.52 -3.26
C ILE A 236 8.65 25.59 -4.51
N PRO A 237 9.31 24.48 -4.88
CA PRO A 237 10.14 24.44 -6.09
C PRO A 237 9.35 24.79 -7.37
N HIS A 238 10.00 25.51 -8.29
CA HIS A 238 9.38 26.00 -9.52
C HIS A 238 8.76 24.88 -10.38
N SER A 239 9.38 23.69 -10.43
CA SER A 239 8.85 22.54 -11.17
C SER A 239 7.46 22.12 -10.69
N ILE A 240 7.20 22.22 -9.37
CA ILE A 240 5.92 21.88 -8.75
C ILE A 240 4.90 22.99 -8.99
N THR A 241 5.31 24.25 -8.88
CA THR A 241 4.44 25.40 -9.18
C THR A 241 3.94 25.34 -10.63
N ASN A 242 4.84 25.07 -11.58
CA ASN A 242 4.51 24.93 -13.00
C ASN A 242 3.54 23.77 -13.23
N TYR A 243 3.82 22.59 -12.64
CA TYR A 243 2.94 21.42 -12.75
C TYR A 243 1.51 21.71 -12.30
N PHE A 244 1.34 22.41 -11.17
CA PHE A 244 0.00 22.76 -10.71
C PHE A 244 -0.66 23.80 -11.62
N SER A 245 0.09 24.80 -12.12
CA SER A 245 -0.48 25.79 -13.03
C SER A 245 -1.07 25.18 -14.30
N GLU A 246 -0.44 24.13 -14.84
CA GLU A 246 -0.91 23.41 -16.03
C GLU A 246 -2.16 22.54 -15.75
N ILE A 247 -2.24 21.89 -14.58
CA ILE A 247 -3.38 21.01 -14.23
C ILE A 247 -4.65 21.78 -13.90
N TYR A 248 -4.54 22.96 -13.30
CA TYR A 248 -5.72 23.74 -12.91
C TYR A 248 -6.52 24.30 -14.10
N ASP A 249 -5.97 24.26 -15.32
CA ASP A 249 -6.68 24.65 -16.55
C ASP A 249 -7.55 23.52 -17.15
N ASP A 250 -7.35 22.26 -16.73
CA ASP A 250 -7.96 21.08 -17.39
C ASP A 250 -8.96 20.34 -16.49
N SER A 251 -9.82 21.07 -15.77
CA SER A 251 -10.75 20.49 -14.78
C SER A 251 -11.92 19.73 -15.41
N GLN A 252 -11.64 18.56 -15.98
CA GLN A 252 -12.59 17.50 -16.32
C GLN A 252 -12.19 16.24 -15.53
N GLN A 253 -12.39 16.24 -14.21
CA GLN A 253 -12.27 15.00 -13.44
C GLN A 253 -13.54 14.17 -13.63
N SER A 254 -13.49 13.25 -14.58
CA SER A 254 -14.53 12.23 -14.77
C SER A 254 -14.53 11.26 -13.58
N HIS A 255 -15.73 10.93 -13.11
CA HIS A 255 -15.91 9.93 -12.07
C HIS A 255 -15.69 8.53 -12.66
N LEU A 256 -14.48 8.00 -12.54
CA LEU A 256 -14.24 6.59 -12.81
C LEU A 256 -14.77 5.76 -11.63
N GLN A 257 -15.94 5.15 -11.83
CA GLN A 257 -16.34 4.00 -11.01
C GLN A 257 -15.64 2.77 -11.57
N ILE A 258 -14.75 2.16 -10.78
CA ILE A 258 -14.13 0.88 -11.12
C ILE A 258 -14.96 -0.23 -10.47
N GLU A 259 -15.66 -1.01 -11.29
CA GLU A 259 -16.54 -2.10 -10.82
C GLU A 259 -15.76 -3.33 -10.32
N ASN A 260 -14.51 -3.52 -10.77
CA ASN A 260 -13.73 -4.73 -10.54
C ASN A 260 -12.69 -4.64 -9.40
N GLN A 261 -12.93 -3.77 -8.41
CA GLN A 261 -11.98 -3.53 -7.31
C GLN A 261 -12.41 -4.21 -6.00
N ASN A 262 -11.49 -4.98 -5.41
CA ASN A 262 -11.68 -5.66 -4.13
C ASN A 262 -10.51 -5.31 -3.21
N ILE A 263 -10.79 -4.84 -1.99
CA ILE A 263 -9.74 -4.44 -1.03
C ILE A 263 -9.99 -5.15 0.29
N PHE A 264 -8.95 -5.83 0.80
CA PHE A 264 -8.99 -6.62 2.02
C PHE A 264 -7.89 -6.17 2.98
N ILE A 265 -8.27 -5.73 4.17
CA ILE A 265 -7.34 -5.58 5.30
C ILE A 265 -7.25 -6.95 5.96
N ILE A 266 -6.12 -7.63 5.75
CA ILE A 266 -5.88 -8.98 6.25
C ILE A 266 -5.18 -8.98 7.61
N GLY A 267 -4.60 -7.85 8.01
CA GLY A 267 -4.02 -7.64 9.34
C GLY A 267 -3.88 -6.16 9.68
N ASN A 268 -3.94 -5.87 10.97
CA ASN A 268 -3.88 -4.52 11.54
C ASN A 268 -3.50 -4.56 13.03
N ASN A 269 -3.42 -3.40 13.68
CA ASN A 269 -3.15 -3.30 15.11
C ASN A 269 -4.17 -4.06 15.98
N LEU A 270 -5.45 -4.05 15.61
CA LEU A 270 -6.49 -4.77 16.35
C LEU A 270 -6.29 -6.29 16.29
N THR A 271 -5.77 -6.81 15.18
CA THR A 271 -5.40 -8.23 15.04
C THR A 271 -4.34 -8.62 16.06
N ALA A 272 -3.28 -7.82 16.17
CA ALA A 272 -2.21 -8.03 17.16
C ALA A 272 -2.72 -7.93 18.60
N LEU A 273 -3.54 -6.91 18.91
CA LEU A 273 -4.12 -6.70 20.25
C LEU A 273 -5.05 -7.84 20.66
N ASN A 274 -5.86 -8.37 19.73
CA ASN A 274 -6.72 -9.52 19.98
C ASN A 274 -5.90 -10.79 20.28
N ALA A 275 -4.79 -11.02 19.57
CA ALA A 275 -3.89 -12.13 19.84
C ALA A 275 -3.19 -11.99 21.20
N ALA A 276 -2.75 -10.77 21.53
CA ALA A 276 -2.16 -10.44 22.83
C ALA A 276 -3.15 -10.73 23.97
N LYS A 277 -4.39 -10.22 23.85
CA LYS A 277 -5.47 -10.45 24.82
C LYS A 277 -5.73 -11.94 25.00
N LYS A 278 -5.93 -12.69 23.90
CA LYS A 278 -6.17 -14.13 23.95
C LYS A 278 -5.02 -14.87 24.65
N LYS A 279 -3.78 -14.47 24.39
CA LYS A 279 -2.61 -15.07 25.05
C LYS A 279 -2.55 -14.75 26.53
N ALA A 280 -2.89 -13.53 26.94
CA ALA A 280 -2.96 -13.13 28.35
C ALA A 280 -4.04 -13.92 29.11
N GLU A 281 -5.22 -14.10 28.51
CA GLU A 281 -6.30 -14.92 29.07
C GLU A 281 -5.88 -16.39 29.23
N GLN A 282 -5.19 -16.97 28.24
CA GLN A 282 -4.61 -18.32 28.34
C GLN A 282 -3.57 -18.48 29.45
N LEU A 283 -2.91 -17.39 29.84
CA LEU A 283 -1.93 -17.36 30.92
C LEU A 283 -2.56 -17.08 32.29
N GLY A 284 -3.88 -16.90 32.35
CA GLY A 284 -4.66 -16.73 33.59
C GLY A 284 -4.95 -15.28 33.97
N PHE A 285 -4.75 -14.32 33.06
CA PHE A 285 -5.02 -12.90 33.31
C PHE A 285 -6.38 -12.46 32.75
N ASP A 286 -7.16 -11.76 33.56
CA ASP A 286 -8.30 -10.99 33.05
C ASP A 286 -7.79 -9.81 32.21
N SER A 287 -8.27 -9.68 30.98
CA SER A 287 -7.63 -8.86 29.95
C SER A 287 -8.64 -8.09 29.11
N LYS A 288 -8.37 -6.80 28.91
CA LYS A 288 -9.19 -5.90 28.08
C LYS A 288 -8.29 -5.05 27.17
N ILE A 289 -8.72 -4.87 25.92
CA ILE A 289 -8.11 -3.91 25.00
C ILE A 289 -8.67 -2.52 25.34
N VAL A 290 -7.77 -1.56 25.56
CA VAL A 290 -8.10 -0.16 25.80
C VAL A 290 -7.70 0.68 24.59
N ASN A 291 -8.49 1.72 24.29
CA ASN A 291 -8.25 2.65 23.21
C ASN A 291 -7.46 3.87 23.69
#